data_AF-F4RLQ2-F1
#
_entry.id   AF-F4RLQ2-F1
#
_cell.length_a   1.000
_cell.length_b   1.000
_cell.length_c   1.000
_cell.angle_alpha   90.00
_cell.angle_beta   90.00
_cell.angle_gamma   90.00
#
_symmetry.space_group_name_H-M   'P 1'
#
loop_
_entity.id
_entity.type
_entity.pdbx_description
1 polymer ?
#
loop_
_entity_poly.entity_id
_entity_poly.type
_entity_poly.pdbx_seq_one_letter_code
_entity_poly.pdbx_strand_id
1 'polypeptide(L)'
;MDDDCTEKLHDSVEFCTEEPWCLGKWEDARDQPPWPIGKELPLNRPFERAVNAIRKKGNEAFVSKDYNKAVELYCDAIDLSDSQRVKSPIPGIPYQYPIQEVSRRAIYSNRAACYLAQGKYQACLDDCDECLTGVFPIPMAPPLRKAAYRRAQALWYMGKIEDALAACDAVYLNEFAALPESERPPGDESFLKLKQTIEASIEDEEEEESSSKAKVIKKKGKKKASRKA
;
A
#
# COMPACT_ATOMS: atom_id res chain seq x y z
N MET A 1 -8.53 10.18 28.39
CA MET A 1 -9.51 9.11 28.55
C MET A 1 -10.59 9.37 27.53
N ASP A 2 -10.55 8.89 26.31
CA ASP A 2 -9.57 8.11 25.55
C ASP A 2 -9.79 8.52 24.09
N ASP A 3 -8.73 8.43 23.29
CA ASP A 3 -8.65 8.76 21.87
C ASP A 3 -9.66 7.99 21.00
N ASP A 4 -10.53 8.72 20.29
CA ASP A 4 -11.46 8.17 19.29
C ASP A 4 -11.24 8.80 17.90
N CYS A 5 -9.98 8.84 17.45
CA CYS A 5 -9.63 9.25 16.09
C CYS A 5 -9.38 8.04 15.16
N THR A 6 -9.42 6.81 15.70
CA THR A 6 -9.07 5.58 14.95
C THR A 6 -10.25 4.97 14.18
N GLU A 7 -11.49 5.41 14.42
CA GLU A 7 -12.68 4.75 13.86
C GLU A 7 -13.03 5.19 12.41
N LYS A 8 -12.44 6.26 11.87
CA LYS A 8 -12.90 6.87 10.60
C LYS A 8 -12.14 6.49 9.33
N LEU A 9 -11.02 5.77 9.41
CA LEU A 9 -10.24 5.40 8.22
C LEU A 9 -10.22 3.90 7.91
N HIS A 10 -10.74 3.06 8.81
CA HIS A 10 -10.79 1.60 8.62
C HIS A 10 -11.76 1.12 7.53
N ASP A 11 -12.68 1.97 7.07
CA ASP A 11 -13.69 1.63 6.03
C ASP A 11 -13.17 1.72 4.58
N SER A 12 -11.95 2.19 4.37
CA SER A 12 -11.37 2.39 3.02
C SER A 12 -10.44 1.26 2.56
N VAL A 13 -10.33 0.16 3.32
CA VAL A 13 -9.49 -0.99 2.97
C VAL A 13 -10.18 -1.84 1.90
N GLU A 14 -10.25 -1.31 0.68
CA GLU A 14 -10.81 -2.04 -0.46
C GLU A 14 -9.91 -3.21 -0.85
N PHE A 15 -10.46 -4.41 -0.69
CA PHE A 15 -9.80 -5.65 -1.03
C PHE A 15 -9.52 -5.74 -2.54
N CYS A 16 -8.41 -6.35 -2.96
CA CYS A 16 -8.19 -6.62 -4.39
C CYS A 16 -9.05 -7.83 -4.80
N THR A 17 -10.37 -7.63 -4.87
CA THR A 17 -11.30 -8.61 -5.44
C THR A 17 -11.07 -8.72 -6.94
N GLU A 18 -11.40 -9.88 -7.51
CA GLU A 18 -11.05 -10.36 -8.84
C GLU A 18 -11.20 -9.33 -9.97
N GLU A 19 -10.19 -8.48 -10.16
CA GLU A 19 -10.18 -7.54 -11.27
C GLU A 19 -9.70 -8.22 -12.56
N PRO A 20 -10.26 -7.84 -13.72
CA PRO A 20 -10.11 -8.58 -14.98
C PRO A 20 -8.66 -8.80 -15.43
N TRP A 21 -7.73 -7.93 -15.00
CA TRP A 21 -6.28 -8.07 -15.26
C TRP A 21 -5.67 -9.33 -14.62
N CYS A 22 -6.18 -9.81 -13.49
CA CYS A 22 -5.72 -11.06 -12.84
C CYS A 22 -6.02 -12.31 -13.69
N LEU A 23 -7.03 -12.24 -14.56
CA LEU A 23 -7.52 -13.36 -15.38
C LEU A 23 -7.18 -13.19 -16.87
N GLY A 24 -6.43 -12.15 -17.24
CA GLY A 24 -6.14 -11.81 -18.63
C GLY A 24 -7.38 -11.46 -19.45
N LYS A 25 -8.47 -11.05 -18.80
CA LYS A 25 -9.69 -10.57 -19.46
C LYS A 25 -9.58 -9.05 -19.59
N TRP A 26 -8.99 -8.58 -20.69
CA TRP A 26 -8.88 -7.15 -20.98
C TRP A 26 -10.14 -6.71 -21.72
N GLU A 27 -11.00 -5.91 -21.08
CA GLU A 27 -12.25 -5.44 -21.69
C GLU A 27 -12.02 -4.27 -22.66
N ASP A 28 -10.94 -3.49 -22.47
CA ASP A 28 -10.58 -2.35 -23.31
C ASP A 28 -9.18 -2.49 -23.92
N ALA A 29 -9.01 -2.04 -25.16
CA ALA A 29 -7.76 -2.16 -25.92
C ALA A 29 -6.62 -1.26 -25.40
N ARG A 30 -6.94 -0.25 -24.59
CA ARG A 30 -5.97 0.67 -23.98
C ARG A 30 -5.27 0.09 -22.75
N ASP A 31 -5.84 -0.94 -22.14
CA ASP A 31 -5.28 -1.68 -21.01
C ASP A 31 -4.48 -2.92 -21.45
N GLN A 32 -4.42 -3.19 -22.76
CA GLN A 32 -3.70 -4.34 -23.29
C GLN A 32 -2.21 -4.01 -23.41
N PRO A 33 -1.33 -4.80 -22.77
CA PRO A 33 0.10 -4.66 -23.01
C PRO A 33 0.48 -5.11 -24.44
N PRO A 34 1.60 -4.61 -25.01
CA PRO A 34 1.87 -4.59 -26.45
C PRO A 34 2.26 -5.94 -27.11
N TRP A 35 1.91 -7.09 -26.52
CA TRP A 35 2.27 -8.42 -27.03
C TRP A 35 1.14 -9.12 -27.81
N PRO A 36 1.45 -10.09 -28.69
CA PRO A 36 0.54 -10.51 -29.74
C PRO A 36 -0.65 -11.33 -29.20
N ILE A 37 -1.84 -10.87 -29.58
CA ILE A 37 -3.14 -11.45 -29.32
C ILE A 37 -3.23 -12.89 -29.89
N GLY A 38 -3.69 -13.83 -29.07
CA GLY A 38 -4.25 -15.10 -29.58
C GLY A 38 -3.47 -16.39 -29.30
N LYS A 39 -2.40 -16.38 -28.51
CA LYS A 39 -1.85 -17.61 -27.93
C LYS A 39 -1.78 -17.45 -26.42
N GLU A 40 -2.67 -18.15 -25.72
CA GLU A 40 -2.59 -18.25 -24.27
C GLU A 40 -1.18 -18.72 -23.89
N LEU A 41 -0.47 -17.91 -23.09
CA LEU A 41 0.86 -18.27 -22.63
C LEU A 41 0.79 -19.60 -21.85
N PRO A 42 1.64 -20.60 -22.16
CA PRO A 42 1.64 -21.89 -21.49
C PRO A 42 2.42 -21.77 -20.17
N LEU A 43 1.95 -20.91 -19.26
CA LEU A 43 2.41 -20.89 -17.87
C LEU A 43 1.49 -21.81 -17.05
N ASN A 44 2.09 -22.54 -16.12
CA ASN A 44 1.57 -23.71 -15.42
C ASN A 44 0.24 -23.44 -14.67
N ARG A 45 -0.87 -23.49 -15.41
CA ARG A 45 -2.25 -23.23 -14.95
C ARG A 45 -2.65 -23.89 -13.63
N PRO A 46 -2.29 -25.15 -13.30
CA PRO A 46 -2.71 -25.75 -12.05
C PRO A 46 -2.11 -25.07 -10.80
N PHE A 47 -0.87 -24.60 -10.89
CA PHE A 47 -0.19 -23.97 -9.76
C PHE A 47 -0.75 -22.57 -9.48
N GLU A 48 -0.92 -21.74 -10.52
CA GLU A 48 -1.52 -20.41 -10.36
C GLU A 48 -2.97 -20.50 -9.86
N ARG A 49 -3.72 -21.52 -10.29
CA ARG A 49 -5.05 -21.81 -9.74
C ARG A 49 -4.99 -22.17 -8.26
N ALA A 50 -4.01 -22.96 -7.83
CA ALA A 50 -3.83 -23.32 -6.44
C ALA A 50 -3.50 -22.08 -5.57
N VAL A 51 -2.54 -21.26 -6.01
CA VAL A 51 -2.19 -19.99 -5.33
C VAL A 51 -3.41 -19.07 -5.24
N ASN A 52 -4.15 -18.90 -6.35
CA ASN A 52 -5.36 -18.07 -6.37
C ASN A 52 -6.49 -18.63 -5.49
N ALA A 53 -6.62 -19.95 -5.39
CA ALA A 53 -7.61 -20.57 -4.51
C ALA A 53 -7.28 -20.33 -3.03
N ILE A 54 -5.99 -20.41 -2.64
CA ILE A 54 -5.56 -20.10 -1.28
C ILE A 54 -5.76 -18.60 -1.00
N ARG A 55 -5.35 -17.73 -1.93
CA ARG A 55 -5.59 -16.29 -1.84
C ARG A 55 -7.08 -16.02 -1.58
N LYS A 56 -7.98 -16.58 -2.39
CA LYS A 56 -9.43 -16.40 -2.25
C LYS A 56 -9.94 -16.80 -0.86
N LYS A 57 -9.48 -17.92 -0.29
CA LYS A 57 -9.81 -18.30 1.09
C LYS A 57 -9.30 -17.27 2.11
N GLY A 58 -8.10 -16.72 1.90
CA GLY A 58 -7.58 -15.62 2.71
C GLY A 58 -8.48 -14.38 2.63
N ASN A 59 -9.02 -14.07 1.45
CA ASN A 59 -9.96 -12.96 1.26
C ASN A 59 -11.26 -13.20 2.04
N GLU A 60 -11.79 -14.42 2.01
CA GLU A 60 -12.99 -14.81 2.76
C GLU A 60 -12.78 -14.69 4.27
N ALA A 61 -11.60 -15.10 4.77
CA ALA A 61 -11.21 -14.92 6.17
C ALA A 61 -11.07 -13.43 6.54
N PHE A 62 -10.52 -12.61 5.64
CA PHE A 62 -10.40 -11.16 5.85
C PHE A 62 -11.76 -10.48 5.93
N VAL A 63 -12.70 -10.83 5.04
CA VAL A 63 -14.09 -10.33 5.08
C VAL A 63 -14.78 -10.74 6.38
N SER A 64 -14.46 -11.92 6.89
CA SER A 64 -14.93 -12.41 8.19
C SER A 64 -14.25 -11.72 9.38
N LYS A 65 -13.37 -10.72 9.15
CA LYS A 65 -12.53 -10.03 10.14
C LYS A 65 -11.59 -10.96 10.92
N ASP A 66 -11.38 -12.18 10.45
CA ASP A 66 -10.43 -13.12 11.04
C ASP A 66 -9.05 -12.90 10.42
N TYR A 67 -8.41 -11.80 10.84
CA TYR A 67 -7.15 -11.37 10.26
C TYR A 67 -5.99 -12.33 10.54
N ASN A 68 -6.02 -13.08 11.64
CA ASN A 68 -4.95 -14.05 11.96
C ASN A 68 -4.99 -15.23 10.97
N LYS A 69 -6.17 -15.82 10.76
CA LYS A 69 -6.31 -16.90 9.75
C LYS A 69 -6.06 -16.38 8.34
N ALA A 70 -6.48 -15.15 8.03
CA ALA A 70 -6.20 -14.55 6.73
C ALA A 70 -4.69 -14.45 6.47
N VAL A 71 -3.91 -13.99 7.48
CA VAL A 71 -2.45 -13.92 7.38
C VAL A 71 -1.82 -15.29 7.15
N GLU A 72 -2.24 -16.32 7.90
CA GLU A 72 -1.74 -17.70 7.71
C GLU A 72 -1.97 -18.18 6.26
N LEU A 73 -3.19 -17.99 5.74
CA LEU A 73 -3.53 -18.36 4.35
C LEU A 73 -2.72 -17.57 3.32
N TYR A 74 -2.46 -16.28 3.55
CA TYR A 74 -1.60 -15.51 2.65
C TYR A 74 -0.13 -15.93 2.72
N CYS A 75 0.38 -16.30 3.89
CA CYS A 75 1.70 -16.89 4.03
C CYS A 75 1.81 -18.18 3.22
N ASP A 76 0.85 -19.10 3.36
CA ASP A 76 0.81 -20.34 2.58
C ASP A 76 0.80 -20.07 1.06
N ALA A 77 0.04 -19.05 0.62
CA ALA A 77 0.00 -18.66 -0.79
C ALA A 77 1.34 -18.07 -1.27
N ILE A 78 2.04 -17.31 -0.43
CA ILE A 78 3.37 -16.75 -0.72
C ILE A 78 4.40 -17.88 -0.80
N ASP A 79 4.44 -18.77 0.19
CA ASP A 79 5.38 -19.90 0.22
C ASP A 79 5.19 -20.80 -0.99
N LEU A 80 3.93 -21.07 -1.36
CA LEU A 80 3.62 -21.77 -2.58
C LEU A 80 4.18 -20.99 -3.79
N SER A 81 3.90 -19.68 -3.90
CA SER A 81 4.40 -18.82 -4.99
C SER A 81 5.94 -18.81 -5.10
N ASP A 82 6.65 -18.80 -3.97
CA ASP A 82 8.11 -18.76 -3.91
C ASP A 82 8.75 -20.11 -4.26
N SER A 83 8.08 -21.23 -3.94
CA SER A 83 8.58 -22.57 -4.23
C SER A 83 8.81 -22.84 -5.73
N GLN A 84 8.11 -22.12 -6.61
CA GLN A 84 8.21 -22.24 -8.07
C GLN A 84 8.86 -21.02 -8.72
N ARG A 85 9.43 -20.11 -7.93
CA ARG A 85 9.99 -18.86 -8.43
C ARG A 85 11.22 -19.14 -9.30
N VAL A 86 11.06 -19.01 -10.61
CA VAL A 86 12.17 -18.99 -11.56
C VAL A 86 12.87 -17.63 -11.41
N LYS A 87 14.01 -17.61 -10.71
CA LYS A 87 14.82 -16.40 -10.49
C LYS A 87 15.62 -15.96 -11.73
N SER A 88 15.65 -16.79 -12.78
CA SER A 88 16.44 -16.53 -13.98
C SER A 88 15.59 -15.91 -15.09
N PRO A 89 16.03 -14.80 -15.71
CA PRO A 89 15.41 -14.30 -16.92
C PRO A 89 15.46 -15.38 -18.01
N ILE A 90 14.35 -15.64 -18.68
CA ILE A 90 14.33 -16.55 -19.84
C ILE A 90 15.15 -15.87 -20.96
N PRO A 91 16.24 -16.49 -21.45
CA PRO A 91 17.05 -15.90 -22.52
C PRO A 91 16.19 -15.62 -23.75
N GLY A 92 16.23 -14.39 -24.25
CA GLY A 92 15.48 -13.96 -25.45
C GLY A 92 14.07 -13.43 -25.21
N ILE A 93 13.59 -13.40 -23.95
CA ILE A 93 12.33 -12.74 -23.59
C ILE A 93 12.65 -11.59 -22.63
N PRO A 94 12.95 -10.38 -23.15
CA PRO A 94 13.41 -9.25 -22.34
C PRO A 94 12.32 -8.66 -21.43
N TYR A 95 11.06 -9.02 -21.66
CA TYR A 95 9.90 -8.45 -20.98
C TYR A 95 8.80 -9.51 -20.84
N GLN A 96 8.99 -10.48 -19.95
CA GLN A 96 7.85 -11.19 -19.40
C GLN A 96 7.71 -10.73 -17.96
N TYR A 97 6.77 -9.82 -17.72
CA TYR A 97 6.12 -9.74 -16.41
C TYR A 97 5.63 -11.15 -16.11
N PRO A 98 6.25 -11.90 -15.18
CA PRO A 98 5.74 -13.20 -14.85
C PRO A 98 4.35 -12.94 -14.26
N ILE A 99 3.31 -13.56 -14.82
CA ILE A 99 1.95 -13.54 -14.26
C ILE A 99 1.97 -13.92 -12.76
N GLN A 100 2.99 -14.69 -12.37
CA GLN A 100 3.33 -15.03 -10.99
C GLN A 100 3.66 -13.81 -10.10
N GLU A 101 4.45 -12.83 -10.58
CA GLU A 101 4.78 -11.61 -9.83
C GLU A 101 3.55 -10.75 -9.58
N VAL A 102 2.64 -10.71 -10.55
CA VAL A 102 1.37 -9.98 -10.50
C VAL A 102 0.43 -10.56 -9.41
N SER A 103 0.32 -11.89 -9.34
CA SER A 103 -0.45 -12.58 -8.29
C SER A 103 0.23 -12.47 -6.92
N ARG A 104 1.56 -12.59 -6.88
CA ARG A 104 2.38 -12.44 -5.66
C ARG A 104 2.19 -11.06 -5.02
N ARG A 105 2.33 -9.99 -5.81
CA ARG A 105 2.10 -8.60 -5.35
C ARG A 105 0.71 -8.40 -4.74
N ALA A 106 -0.33 -8.99 -5.35
CA ALA A 106 -1.67 -8.94 -4.77
C ALA A 106 -1.75 -9.63 -3.39
N ILE A 107 -1.06 -10.76 -3.19
CA ILE A 107 -1.04 -11.46 -1.90
C ILE A 107 -0.33 -10.64 -0.83
N TYR A 108 0.86 -10.08 -1.13
CA TYR A 108 1.57 -9.18 -0.20
C TYR A 108 0.73 -7.96 0.16
N SER A 109 0.14 -7.32 -0.85
CA SER A 109 -0.76 -6.19 -0.66
C SER A 109 -1.95 -6.53 0.26
N ASN A 110 -2.52 -7.73 0.14
CA ASN A 110 -3.64 -8.19 0.97
C ASN A 110 -3.20 -8.60 2.39
N ARG A 111 -2.01 -9.20 2.54
CA ARG A 111 -1.42 -9.51 3.86
C ARG A 111 -1.06 -8.24 4.62
N ALA A 112 -0.49 -7.24 3.93
CA ALA A 112 -0.27 -5.89 4.47
C ALA A 112 -1.56 -5.26 4.99
N ALA A 113 -2.68 -5.42 4.28
CA ALA A 113 -3.99 -4.95 4.73
C ALA A 113 -4.41 -5.58 6.08
N CYS A 114 -4.12 -6.87 6.27
CA CYS A 114 -4.38 -7.57 7.53
C CYS A 114 -3.51 -7.01 8.66
N TYR A 115 -2.23 -6.77 8.39
CA TYR A 115 -1.31 -6.21 9.38
C TYR A 115 -1.67 -4.78 9.76
N LEU A 116 -2.08 -3.96 8.80
CA LEU A 116 -2.58 -2.62 9.04
C LEU A 116 -3.81 -2.65 9.96
N ALA A 117 -4.78 -3.53 9.67
CA ALA A 117 -5.98 -3.70 10.49
C ALA A 117 -5.70 -4.23 11.91
N GLN A 118 -4.58 -4.94 12.09
CA GLN A 118 -4.11 -5.42 13.40
C GLN A 118 -3.23 -4.41 14.16
N GLY A 119 -2.92 -3.24 13.57
CA GLY A 119 -1.96 -2.28 14.13
C GLY A 119 -0.49 -2.75 14.09
N LYS A 120 -0.17 -3.78 13.30
CA LYS A 120 1.20 -4.31 13.11
C LYS A 120 1.91 -3.54 11.99
N TYR A 121 2.18 -2.26 12.23
CA TYR A 121 2.66 -1.34 11.18
C TYR A 121 3.99 -1.75 10.56
N GLN A 122 4.96 -2.24 11.34
CA GLN A 122 6.26 -2.65 10.79
C GLN A 122 6.12 -3.82 9.80
N ALA A 123 5.36 -4.85 10.15
CA ALA A 123 5.10 -5.99 9.26
C ALA A 123 4.31 -5.57 8.00
N CYS A 124 3.43 -4.58 8.12
CA CYS A 124 2.76 -3.98 6.98
C CYS A 124 3.74 -3.28 6.04
N LEU A 125 4.70 -2.52 6.58
CA LEU A 125 5.73 -1.83 5.77
C LEU A 125 6.61 -2.83 5.03
N ASP A 126 7.06 -3.87 5.72
CA ASP A 126 7.91 -4.91 5.12
C ASP A 126 7.20 -5.59 3.92
N ASP A 127 5.91 -5.92 4.07
CA ASP A 127 5.10 -6.49 2.99
C ASP A 127 4.85 -5.51 1.83
N CYS A 128 4.66 -4.23 2.14
CA CYS A 128 4.49 -3.19 1.14
C CYS A 128 5.80 -2.97 0.34
N ASP A 129 6.94 -2.96 1.00
CA ASP A 129 8.25 -2.79 0.37
C ASP A 129 8.59 -4.00 -0.53
N GLU A 130 8.28 -5.23 -0.08
CA GLU A 130 8.38 -6.43 -0.94
C GLU A 130 7.45 -6.33 -2.16
N CYS A 131 6.23 -5.81 -1.98
CA CYS A 131 5.30 -5.62 -3.10
C CYS A 131 5.79 -4.57 -4.10
N LEU A 132 6.46 -3.52 -3.63
CA LEU A 132 6.96 -2.40 -4.45
C LEU A 132 8.37 -2.64 -5.01
N THR A 133 8.98 -3.79 -4.68
CA THR A 133 10.33 -4.13 -5.17
C THR A 133 10.33 -4.47 -6.67
N GLY A 134 11.35 -3.95 -7.37
CA GLY A 134 11.63 -4.25 -8.77
C GLY A 134 11.02 -3.27 -9.76
N VAL A 135 10.98 -3.67 -11.02
CA VAL A 135 10.35 -2.87 -12.09
C VAL A 135 8.85 -3.12 -12.04
N PHE A 136 8.05 -2.06 -12.20
CA PHE A 136 6.60 -2.11 -12.34
C PHE A 136 6.18 -1.54 -13.71
N PRO A 137 5.07 -2.03 -14.30
CA PRO A 137 4.57 -1.49 -15.55
C PRO A 137 4.04 -0.08 -15.27
N ILE A 138 4.05 0.77 -16.29
CA ILE A 138 3.45 2.11 -16.25
C ILE A 138 2.22 2.05 -17.17
N PRO A 139 1.00 2.34 -16.69
CA PRO A 139 0.65 2.76 -15.32
C PRO A 139 0.78 1.62 -14.27
N MET A 140 0.92 1.95 -12.98
CA MET A 140 1.08 0.93 -11.94
C MET A 140 -0.14 0.00 -11.90
N ALA A 141 0.08 -1.28 -11.61
CA ALA A 141 -1.02 -2.20 -11.40
C ALA A 141 -1.77 -1.86 -10.09
N PRO A 142 -3.10 -2.10 -10.01
CA PRO A 142 -3.90 -1.88 -8.79
C PRO A 142 -3.29 -2.41 -7.47
N PRO A 143 -2.72 -3.62 -7.39
CA PRO A 143 -2.12 -4.11 -6.13
C PRO A 143 -0.92 -3.29 -5.69
N LEU A 144 -0.16 -2.71 -6.64
CA LEU A 144 0.98 -1.85 -6.31
C LEU A 144 0.53 -0.51 -5.76
N ARG A 145 -0.49 0.12 -6.37
CA ARG A 145 -1.09 1.35 -5.81
C ARG A 145 -1.65 1.10 -4.42
N LYS A 146 -2.40 0.00 -4.22
CA LYS A 146 -2.94 -0.38 -2.91
C LYS A 146 -1.84 -0.66 -1.88
N ALA A 147 -0.72 -1.26 -2.27
CA ALA A 147 0.42 -1.46 -1.37
C ALA A 147 1.06 -0.12 -0.96
N ALA A 148 1.29 0.78 -1.91
CA ALA A 148 1.85 2.10 -1.62
C ALA A 148 0.93 2.95 -0.73
N TYR A 149 -0.38 2.89 -0.96
CA TYR A 149 -1.38 3.54 -0.11
C TYR A 149 -1.30 3.05 1.34
N ARG A 150 -1.28 1.72 1.53
CA ARG A 150 -1.16 1.11 2.87
C ARG A 150 0.17 1.42 3.54
N ARG A 151 1.25 1.54 2.76
CA ARG A 151 2.56 1.96 3.26
C ARG A 151 2.49 3.38 3.83
N ALA A 152 1.88 4.31 3.09
CA ALA A 152 1.69 5.69 3.56
C ALA A 152 0.83 5.73 4.85
N GLN A 153 -0.26 4.96 4.91
CA GLN A 153 -1.08 4.83 6.12
C GLN A 153 -0.28 4.28 7.30
N ALA A 154 0.50 3.21 7.11
CA ALA A 154 1.31 2.62 8.17
C ALA A 154 2.40 3.58 8.69
N LEU A 155 3.04 4.35 7.80
CA LEU A 155 4.01 5.39 8.19
C LEU A 155 3.35 6.50 8.99
N TRP A 156 2.17 6.94 8.57
CA TRP A 156 1.39 7.94 9.28
C TRP A 156 0.98 7.46 10.68
N TYR A 157 0.47 6.23 10.82
CA TYR A 157 0.15 5.66 12.14
C TYR A 157 1.38 5.45 13.04
N MET A 158 2.58 5.36 12.47
CA MET A 158 3.84 5.33 13.22
C MET A 158 4.34 6.72 13.63
N GLY A 159 3.65 7.80 13.26
CA GLY A 159 4.07 9.19 13.50
C GLY A 159 5.17 9.67 12.55
N LYS A 160 5.50 8.91 11.49
CA LYS A 160 6.49 9.30 10.49
C LYS A 160 5.81 10.07 9.36
N ILE A 161 5.38 11.28 9.67
CA ILE A 161 4.52 12.08 8.80
C ILE A 161 5.22 12.46 7.49
N GLU A 162 6.47 12.91 7.56
CA GLU A 162 7.27 13.29 6.39
C GLU A 162 7.44 12.12 5.40
N ASP A 163 7.76 10.93 5.93
CA ASP A 163 7.89 9.71 5.13
C ASP A 163 6.55 9.29 4.50
N ALA A 164 5.43 9.51 5.20
CA ALA A 164 4.09 9.19 4.71
C ALA A 164 3.69 10.08 3.53
N LEU A 165 3.97 11.39 3.60
CA LEU A 165 3.75 12.32 2.49
C LEU A 165 4.62 11.98 1.27
N ALA A 166 5.90 11.68 1.51
CA ALA A 166 6.82 11.25 0.47
C ALA A 166 6.34 9.94 -0.20
N ALA A 167 5.77 9.01 0.57
CA ALA A 167 5.21 7.77 0.03
C ALA A 167 3.99 8.01 -0.87
N CYS A 168 3.11 8.95 -0.52
CA CYS A 168 1.99 9.36 -1.37
C CYS A 168 2.48 9.98 -2.69
N ASP A 169 3.46 10.89 -2.62
CA ASP A 169 3.98 11.58 -3.80
C ASP A 169 4.79 10.63 -4.70
N ALA A 170 5.49 9.65 -4.13
CA ALA A 170 6.30 8.70 -4.89
C ALA A 170 5.49 7.86 -5.89
N VAL A 171 4.24 7.50 -5.57
CA VAL A 171 3.36 6.76 -6.50
C VAL A 171 3.10 7.59 -7.75
N TYR A 172 2.68 8.84 -7.53
CA TYR A 172 2.37 9.79 -8.58
C TYR A 172 3.58 10.14 -9.44
N LEU A 173 4.72 10.41 -8.79
CA LEU A 173 5.97 10.70 -9.48
C LEU A 173 6.46 9.51 -10.28
N ASN A 174 6.35 8.28 -9.78
CA ASN A 174 6.77 7.10 -10.55
C ASN A 174 5.93 6.87 -11.81
N GLU A 175 4.63 7.17 -11.77
CA GLU A 175 3.75 7.02 -12.95
C GLU A 175 3.93 8.15 -13.98
N PHE A 176 4.13 9.39 -13.52
CA PHE A 176 4.10 10.58 -14.38
C PHE A 176 5.43 11.37 -14.42
N ALA A 177 6.53 10.82 -13.89
CA ALA A 177 7.85 11.48 -13.93
C ALA A 177 8.30 11.84 -15.35
N ALA A 178 7.90 11.04 -16.34
CA ALA A 178 8.23 11.28 -17.75
C ALA A 178 7.43 12.45 -18.37
N LEU A 179 6.33 12.89 -17.74
CA LEU A 179 5.52 13.99 -18.22
C LEU A 179 5.97 15.33 -17.60
N PRO A 180 5.94 16.43 -18.38
CA PRO A 180 6.16 17.76 -17.86
C PRO A 180 5.06 18.12 -16.85
N GLU A 181 5.41 18.89 -15.82
CA GLU A 181 4.54 19.16 -14.66
C GLU A 181 3.17 19.75 -15.04
N SER A 182 3.10 20.54 -16.12
CA SER A 182 1.86 21.13 -16.64
C SER A 182 0.88 20.12 -17.23
N GLU A 183 1.35 18.93 -17.62
CA GLU A 183 0.56 17.89 -18.29
C GLU A 183 0.23 16.71 -17.37
N ARG A 184 0.72 16.72 -16.13
CA ARG A 184 0.44 15.62 -15.21
C ARG A 184 -1.03 15.68 -14.76
N PRO A 185 -1.78 14.57 -14.83
CA PRO A 185 -3.17 14.55 -14.40
C PRO A 185 -3.23 14.74 -12.88
N PRO A 186 -4.32 15.28 -12.31
CA PRO A 186 -4.49 15.27 -10.85
C PRO A 186 -4.37 13.82 -10.34
N GLY A 187 -3.54 13.61 -9.32
CA GLY A 187 -3.28 12.29 -8.75
C GLY A 187 -4.56 11.59 -8.26
N ASP A 188 -4.46 10.28 -8.02
CA ASP A 188 -5.59 9.47 -7.55
C ASP A 188 -6.24 10.11 -6.30
N GLU A 189 -7.56 10.31 -6.37
CA GLU A 189 -8.35 11.02 -5.35
C GLU A 189 -8.13 10.43 -3.96
N SER A 190 -7.93 9.12 -3.88
CA SER A 190 -7.68 8.38 -2.64
C SER A 190 -6.40 8.85 -1.95
N PHE A 191 -5.33 9.04 -2.73
CA PHE A 191 -4.04 9.52 -2.22
C PHE A 191 -4.09 11.01 -1.88
N LEU A 192 -4.83 11.81 -2.65
CA LEU A 192 -5.00 13.23 -2.35
C LEU A 192 -5.74 13.42 -1.01
N LYS A 193 -6.81 12.66 -0.77
CA LYS A 193 -7.52 12.65 0.51
C LYS A 193 -6.61 12.22 1.65
N LEU A 194 -5.84 11.16 1.48
CA LEU A 194 -4.89 10.70 2.49
C LEU A 194 -3.84 11.79 2.79
N LYS A 195 -3.29 12.43 1.76
CA LYS A 195 -2.35 13.54 1.91
C LYS A 195 -2.93 14.69 2.72
N GLN A 196 -4.15 15.13 2.38
CA GLN A 196 -4.86 16.18 3.11
C GLN A 196 -5.11 15.80 4.57
N THR A 197 -5.47 14.55 4.86
CA THR A 197 -5.65 14.09 6.25
C THR A 197 -4.35 14.07 7.05
N ILE A 198 -3.24 13.70 6.41
CA ILE A 198 -1.92 13.71 7.03
C ILE A 198 -1.47 15.15 7.31
N GLU A 199 -1.61 16.06 6.34
CA GLU A 199 -1.28 17.48 6.46
C GLU A 199 -2.09 18.16 7.58
N ALA A 200 -3.40 17.89 7.65
CA ALA A 200 -4.25 18.40 8.73
C ALA A 200 -3.78 17.94 10.12
N SER A 201 -3.25 16.71 10.22
CA SER A 201 -2.71 16.19 11.48
C SER A 201 -1.45 16.94 11.94
N ILE A 202 -0.67 17.51 11.01
CA ILE A 202 0.53 18.32 11.33
C ILE A 202 0.11 19.64 11.96
N GLU A 203 -0.90 20.31 11.37
CA GLU A 203 -1.39 21.60 11.85
C GLU A 203 -1.89 21.50 13.30
N ASP A 204 -2.60 20.41 13.63
CA ASP A 204 -3.07 20.14 14.99
C ASP A 204 -1.90 19.92 15.98
N GLU A 205 -0.84 19.21 15.58
CA GLU A 205 0.35 18.98 16.43
C GLU A 205 1.13 20.28 16.69
N GLU A 206 1.28 21.15 15.69
CA GLU A 206 1.95 22.44 15.83
C GLU A 206 1.18 23.39 16.76
N GLU A 207 -0.16 23.40 16.68
CA GLU A 207 -1.02 24.20 17.56
C GLU A 207 -0.89 23.76 19.03
N GLU A 208 -0.92 22.45 19.32
CA GLU A 208 -0.74 21.91 20.67
C GLU A 208 0.67 22.20 21.24
N GLU A 209 1.72 22.11 20.40
CA GLU A 209 3.08 22.40 20.82
C GLU A 209 3.27 23.90 21.14
N SER A 210 2.64 24.78 20.36
CA SER A 210 2.65 26.24 20.59
C SER A 210 1.91 26.63 21.88
N SER A 211 0.76 26.00 22.14
CA SER A 211 -0.05 26.15 23.37
C SER A 211 0.72 25.67 24.61
N SER A 212 1.43 24.55 24.48
CA SER A 212 2.26 23.97 25.54
C SER A 212 3.49 24.83 25.86
N LYS A 213 4.22 25.31 24.84
CA LYS A 213 5.33 26.28 25.00
C LYS A 213 4.85 27.57 25.66
N ALA A 214 3.68 28.09 25.27
CA ALA A 214 3.09 29.29 25.87
C ALA A 214 2.75 29.11 27.38
N LYS A 215 2.22 27.94 27.78
CA LYS A 215 1.96 27.60 29.19
C LYS A 215 3.26 27.52 30.02
N VAL A 216 4.33 26.95 29.46
CA VAL A 216 5.64 26.85 30.14
C VAL A 216 6.28 28.22 30.36
N ILE A 217 6.21 29.13 29.39
CA ILE A 217 6.74 30.50 29.50
C ILE A 217 6.00 31.28 30.61
N LYS A 218 4.66 31.20 30.66
CA LYS A 218 3.86 31.82 31.73
C LYS A 218 4.23 31.30 33.13
N LYS A 219 4.58 30.02 33.26
CA LYS A 219 4.99 29.41 34.54
C LYS A 219 6.39 29.83 34.98
N LYS A 220 7.34 30.02 34.04
CA LYS A 220 8.70 30.52 34.32
C LYS A 220 8.72 32.01 34.70
N GLY A 221 7.82 32.83 34.13
CA GLY A 221 7.65 34.24 34.51
C GLY A 221 7.20 34.44 35.96
N LYS A 222 6.24 33.65 36.44
CA LYS A 222 5.75 33.72 37.82
C LYS A 222 6.79 33.32 38.88
N LYS A 223 7.66 32.33 38.60
CA LYS A 223 8.73 31.91 39.52
C LYS A 223 9.90 32.92 39.63
N LYS A 224 10.13 33.76 38.62
CA LYS A 224 11.14 34.83 38.68
C LYS A 224 10.66 36.05 39.46
N ALA A 225 9.35 36.33 39.45
CA ALA A 225 8.76 37.41 40.23
C ALA A 225 8.76 37.11 41.75
N SER A 226 8.63 35.85 42.17
CA SER A 226 8.61 35.47 43.60
C SER A 226 9.99 35.32 44.26
N ARG A 227 11.09 35.44 43.51
CA ARG A 227 12.47 35.33 44.03
C ARG A 227 13.16 36.69 44.21
N LYS A 228 12.46 37.78 43.93
CA LYS A 228 12.96 39.17 43.99
C LYS A 228 12.28 40.03 45.05
N ALA A 229 11.48 39.40 45.92
CA ALA A 229 10.85 39.99 47.09
C ALA A 229 11.50 39.43 48.36
#